data_AF-A0A437PUG5-F1
#
_entry.id   AF-A0A437PUG5-F1
#
_cell.length_a   1.000
_cell.length_b   1.000
_cell.length_c   1.000
_cell.angle_alpha   90.00
_cell.angle_beta   90.00
_cell.angle_gamma   90.00
#
_symmetry.space_group_name_H-M   'P 1'
#
loop_
_entity.id
_entity.type
_entity.pdbx_description
1 polymer ?
#
loop_
_entity_poly.entity_id
_entity_poly.type
_entity_poly.pdbx_seq_one_letter_code
_entity_poly.pdbx_strand_id
1 'polypeptide(L)'
;MNYLIGLLSIVFLGLAFAVISKSAGLSNKIKGGENDGTPLDSSNNTNAIGFIIFWLLGTVGGVWSFLDSQPDFLPVAASEHGIKTDNMFWMSMAIVTLALFVTNTLLFFFAFKYRNKRGNEATFYPVNHKLEIIWTIIPAIVMAVLVFTGWRTWREITSPAPSVSEVIEITGHQFGWYVRYAGNDDNALGNSNYKLIDDTNSIGIDLADKNSFDDFTATEIHLPKGKPVLLKIKAQDVLHSVYLPYQRVKMDAVPGMPTKFWFTPTMSTDEMRAKLNNPDFNFKLNCTEICGRGHFGMAITVFVDEPADYEKWKKEQKPFLTLNPTYLDKVPANLKAKAAKYIPAEPVAVDSTATEAVSVN
;
A
#
# COMPACT_ATOMS: atom_id res chain seq x y z
N MET A 1 22.46 15.54 9.90
CA MET A 1 22.45 14.61 8.76
C MET A 1 23.52 14.94 7.72
N ASN A 2 23.49 16.11 7.08
CA ASN A 2 24.36 16.42 5.93
C ASN A 2 25.86 16.42 6.23
N TYR A 3 26.29 16.92 7.40
CA TYR A 3 27.71 16.85 7.81
C TYR A 3 28.20 15.43 8.10
N LEU A 4 27.32 14.57 8.65
CA LEU A 4 27.63 13.17 8.88
C LEU A 4 27.75 12.41 7.56
N ILE A 5 26.83 12.66 6.61
CA ILE A 5 26.90 12.11 5.26
C ILE A 5 28.19 12.55 4.57
N GLY A 6 28.52 13.85 4.62
CA GLY A 6 29.76 14.38 4.05
C GLY A 6 31.02 13.74 4.66
N LEU A 7 31.07 13.60 5.99
CA LEU A 7 32.16 12.92 6.69
C LEU A 7 32.28 11.45 6.25
N LEU A 8 31.17 10.70 6.23
CA LEU A 8 31.15 9.30 5.81
C LEU A 8 31.57 9.13 4.36
N SER A 9 31.18 10.04 3.46
CA SER A 9 31.64 10.04 2.07
C SER A 9 33.15 10.27 1.95
N ILE A 10 33.73 11.20 2.73
CA ILE A 10 35.19 11.43 2.74
C ILE A 10 35.93 10.19 3.27
N VAL A 11 35.44 9.59 4.36
CA VAL A 11 36.00 8.35 4.93
C VAL A 11 35.93 7.22 3.90
N PHE A 12 34.78 7.06 3.23
CA PHE A 12 34.59 6.06 2.20
C PHE A 12 35.53 6.26 1.00
N LEU A 13 35.66 7.48 0.50
CA LEU A 13 36.59 7.80 -0.59
C LEU A 13 38.05 7.54 -0.19
N GLY A 14 38.43 7.88 1.04
CA GLY A 14 39.77 7.58 1.58
C GLY A 14 40.04 6.07 1.67
N LEU A 15 39.07 5.29 2.14
CA LEU A 15 39.16 3.83 2.18
C LEU A 15 39.21 3.22 0.77
N ALA A 16 38.38 3.69 -0.14
CA ALA A 16 38.36 3.23 -1.54
C ALA A 16 39.72 3.49 -2.21
N PHE A 17 40.27 4.70 -2.04
CA PHE A 17 41.60 5.03 -2.54
C PHE A 17 42.67 4.11 -1.94
N ALA A 18 42.66 3.89 -0.62
CA ALA A 18 43.60 2.99 0.03
C ALA A 18 43.52 1.55 -0.50
N VAL A 19 42.31 1.03 -0.75
CA VAL A 19 42.09 -0.30 -1.33
C VAL A 19 42.60 -0.38 -2.77
N ILE A 20 42.33 0.65 -3.58
CA ILE A 20 42.79 0.72 -4.97
C ILE A 20 44.31 0.79 -5.03
N SER A 21 44.94 1.67 -4.24
CA SER A 21 46.40 1.80 -4.17
C SER A 21 47.06 0.50 -3.72
N LYS A 22 46.51 -0.18 -2.71
CA LYS A 22 47.03 -1.47 -2.23
C LYS A 22 46.87 -2.57 -3.29
N SER A 23 45.74 -2.62 -3.98
CA SER A 23 45.48 -3.58 -5.06
C SER A 23 46.41 -3.35 -6.26
N ALA A 24 46.65 -2.10 -6.64
CA ALA A 24 47.58 -1.74 -7.71
C ALA A 24 49.03 -2.13 -7.34
N GLY A 25 49.45 -1.87 -6.10
CA GLY A 25 50.75 -2.29 -5.59
C GLY A 25 50.92 -3.82 -5.60
N LEU A 26 49.89 -4.57 -5.20
CA LEU A 26 49.89 -6.02 -5.23
C LEU A 26 49.97 -6.57 -6.67
N SER A 27 49.22 -5.98 -7.61
CA SER A 27 49.25 -6.35 -9.03
C SER A 27 50.65 -6.14 -9.64
N ASN A 28 51.33 -5.06 -9.28
CA ASN A 28 52.69 -4.79 -9.74
C ASN A 28 53.70 -5.78 -9.16
N LYS A 29 53.58 -6.17 -7.88
CA LYS A 29 54.40 -7.22 -7.26
C LYS A 29 54.23 -8.58 -7.92
N ILE A 30 52.99 -8.99 -8.22
CA ILE A 30 52.69 -10.26 -8.92
C ILE A 30 53.34 -10.29 -10.31
N LYS A 31 53.31 -9.17 -11.05
CA LYS A 31 53.97 -9.05 -12.36
C LYS A 31 55.50 -9.15 -12.28
N GLY A 32 56.10 -8.80 -11.14
CA GLY A 32 57.54 -8.85 -10.91
C GLY A 32 58.09 -10.22 -10.49
N GLY A 33 57.23 -11.22 -10.22
CA GLY A 33 57.67 -12.56 -9.82
C GLY A 33 58.23 -12.67 -8.38
N GLU A 34 58.16 -11.59 -7.59
CA GLU A 34 58.59 -11.60 -6.18
C GLU A 34 57.55 -12.30 -5.30
N ASN A 35 57.87 -13.51 -4.83
CA ASN A 35 57.10 -14.22 -3.82
C ASN A 35 57.78 -13.95 -2.46
N ASP A 36 57.44 -12.83 -1.81
CA ASP A 36 58.20 -12.29 -0.67
C ASP A 36 58.02 -13.06 0.66
N GLY A 37 57.31 -14.20 0.67
CA GLY A 37 57.12 -15.03 1.85
C GLY A 37 56.44 -14.31 3.02
N THR A 38 55.90 -13.11 2.82
CA THR A 38 55.25 -12.34 3.87
C THR A 38 54.02 -13.11 4.38
N PRO A 39 53.76 -13.13 5.70
CA PRO A 39 52.67 -13.94 6.24
C PRO A 39 51.32 -13.37 5.77
N LEU A 40 50.68 -14.04 4.80
CA LEU A 40 49.29 -13.82 4.42
C LEU A 40 48.33 -13.93 5.63
N ASP A 41 48.79 -14.61 6.70
CA ASP A 41 47.99 -15.03 7.83
C ASP A 41 47.47 -13.87 8.71
N SER A 42 48.23 -12.78 8.92
CA SER A 42 47.83 -11.76 9.90
C SER A 42 46.61 -10.95 9.41
N SER A 43 46.66 -10.41 8.19
CA SER A 43 45.55 -9.62 7.65
C SER A 43 44.31 -10.50 7.39
N ASN A 44 44.53 -11.75 6.98
CA ASN A 44 43.43 -12.69 6.73
C ASN A 44 42.72 -13.11 8.03
N ASN A 45 43.48 -13.33 9.11
CA ASN A 45 42.92 -13.57 10.45
C ASN A 45 42.14 -12.36 10.97
N THR A 46 42.68 -11.15 10.81
CA THR A 46 41.97 -9.92 11.22
C THR A 46 40.66 -9.74 10.46
N ASN A 47 40.65 -9.93 9.13
CA ASN A 47 39.44 -9.83 8.33
C ASN A 47 38.41 -10.91 8.70
N ALA A 48 38.86 -12.14 8.93
CA ALA A 48 38.01 -13.24 9.35
C ALA A 48 37.31 -12.95 10.69
N ILE A 49 38.05 -12.45 11.68
CA ILE A 49 37.47 -12.02 12.96
C ILE A 49 36.54 -10.83 12.75
N GLY A 50 36.95 -9.86 11.92
CA GLY A 50 36.16 -8.69 11.55
C GLY A 50 34.82 -9.05 10.92
N PHE A 51 34.76 -10.09 10.09
CA PHE A 51 33.52 -10.61 9.52
C PHE A 51 32.55 -11.15 10.58
N ILE A 52 33.06 -11.88 11.59
CA ILE A 52 32.24 -12.35 12.70
C ILE A 52 31.75 -11.18 13.55
N ILE A 53 32.62 -10.23 13.86
CA ILE A 53 32.25 -9.02 14.61
C ILE A 53 31.18 -8.23 13.85
N PHE A 54 31.38 -8.03 12.54
CA PHE A 54 30.43 -7.34 11.68
C PHE A 54 29.07 -8.05 11.66
N TRP A 55 29.06 -9.38 11.56
CA TRP A 55 27.82 -10.15 11.61
C TRP A 55 27.07 -9.98 12.93
N LEU A 56 27.79 -10.07 14.06
CA LEU A 56 27.20 -9.92 15.39
C LEU A 56 26.70 -8.50 15.63
N LEU A 57 27.53 -7.49 15.38
CA LEU A 57 27.15 -6.08 15.55
C LEU A 57 26.05 -5.67 14.57
N GLY A 58 26.10 -6.13 13.33
CA GLY A 58 25.07 -5.89 12.32
C GLY A 58 23.74 -6.55 12.68
N THR A 59 23.77 -7.76 13.25
CA THR A 59 22.57 -8.42 13.79
C THR A 59 21.99 -7.63 14.95
N VAL A 60 22.81 -7.24 15.92
CA VAL A 60 22.35 -6.42 17.07
C VAL A 60 21.78 -5.09 16.58
N GLY A 61 22.46 -4.40 15.67
CA GLY A 61 22.02 -3.14 15.09
C GLY A 61 20.72 -3.27 14.29
N GLY A 62 20.57 -4.34 13.51
CA GLY A 62 19.35 -4.62 12.75
C GLY A 62 18.16 -4.93 13.64
N VAL A 63 18.35 -5.75 14.68
CA VAL A 63 17.30 -6.03 15.68
C VAL A 63 16.93 -4.77 16.45
N TRP A 64 17.92 -4.01 16.90
CA TRP A 64 17.69 -2.72 17.57
C TRP A 64 16.91 -1.76 16.66
N SER A 65 17.32 -1.58 15.40
CA SER A 65 16.63 -0.71 14.44
C SER A 65 15.19 -1.15 14.20
N PHE A 66 14.93 -2.46 14.10
CA PHE A 66 13.57 -2.98 13.98
C PHE A 66 12.72 -2.65 15.21
N LEU A 67 13.24 -2.90 16.42
CA LEU A 67 12.53 -2.62 17.67
C LEU A 67 12.26 -1.12 17.86
N ASP A 68 13.24 -0.29 17.51
CA ASP A 68 13.14 1.17 17.57
C ASP A 68 12.09 1.72 16.58
N SER A 69 11.96 1.11 15.40
CA SER A 69 11.01 1.54 14.36
C SER A 69 9.59 0.96 14.53
N GLN A 70 9.36 0.04 15.48
CA GLN A 70 8.03 -0.56 15.67
C GLN A 70 6.91 0.47 15.93
N PRO A 71 7.12 1.57 16.68
CA PRO A 71 6.11 2.60 16.90
C PRO A 71 5.66 3.30 15.61
N ASP A 72 6.49 3.32 14.56
CA ASP A 72 6.18 3.96 13.28
C ASP A 72 5.35 3.06 12.34
N PHE A 73 5.17 1.78 12.70
CA PHE A 73 4.37 0.88 11.91
C PHE A 73 2.89 1.22 12.00
N LEU A 74 2.15 0.93 10.93
CA LEU A 74 0.70 1.05 10.98
C LEU A 74 0.16 0.18 12.13
N PRO A 75 -0.85 0.67 12.86
CA PRO A 75 -1.48 -0.12 13.91
C PRO A 75 -2.23 -1.30 13.30
N VAL A 76 -2.87 -2.09 14.17
CA VAL A 76 -3.73 -3.21 13.76
C VAL A 76 -4.68 -2.80 12.63
N ALA A 77 -4.82 -3.67 11.65
CA ALA A 77 -5.76 -3.45 10.56
C ALA A 77 -7.21 -3.26 11.06
N ALA A 78 -7.90 -2.30 10.47
CA ALA A 78 -9.29 -1.94 10.72
C ALA A 78 -10.25 -2.59 9.71
N SER A 79 -9.90 -3.77 9.18
CA SER A 79 -10.75 -4.58 8.30
C SER A 79 -10.50 -6.08 8.49
N GLU A 80 -11.50 -6.91 8.18
CA GLU A 80 -11.36 -8.37 8.22
C GLU A 80 -10.25 -8.87 7.29
N HIS A 81 -10.20 -8.36 6.06
CA HIS A 81 -9.20 -8.72 5.06
C HIS A 81 -7.81 -8.20 5.42
N GLY A 82 -7.72 -7.02 6.03
CA GLY A 82 -6.44 -6.43 6.39
C GLY A 82 -5.71 -7.20 7.47
N ILE A 83 -6.43 -7.82 8.42
CA ILE A 83 -5.82 -8.74 9.40
C ILE A 83 -5.17 -9.94 8.70
N LYS A 84 -5.82 -10.50 7.66
CA LYS A 84 -5.25 -11.60 6.86
C LYS A 84 -4.01 -11.15 6.10
N THR A 85 -4.05 -9.95 5.50
CA THR A 85 -2.90 -9.34 4.82
C THR A 85 -1.71 -9.14 5.78
N ASP A 86 -1.95 -8.60 6.97
CA ASP A 86 -0.90 -8.40 7.98
C ASP A 86 -0.29 -9.74 8.43
N ASN A 87 -1.12 -10.77 8.68
CA ASN A 87 -0.63 -12.11 9.03
C ASN A 87 0.26 -12.71 7.93
N MET A 88 -0.14 -12.53 6.66
CA MET A 88 0.64 -12.98 5.51
C MET A 88 1.96 -12.23 5.36
N PHE A 89 1.95 -10.92 5.58
CA PHE A 89 3.15 -10.09 5.59
C PHE A 89 4.12 -10.58 6.66
N TRP A 90 3.67 -10.78 7.89
CA TRP A 90 4.51 -11.23 8.99
C TRP A 90 5.01 -12.67 8.84
N MET A 91 4.19 -13.57 8.30
CA MET A 91 4.63 -14.91 7.95
C MET A 91 5.74 -14.88 6.89
N SER A 92 5.56 -14.10 5.83
CA SER A 92 6.55 -13.94 4.76
C SER A 92 7.84 -13.31 5.29
N MET A 93 7.69 -12.28 6.13
CA MET A 93 8.82 -11.62 6.81
C MET A 93 9.60 -12.62 7.66
N ALA A 94 8.93 -13.42 8.49
CA ALA A 94 9.59 -14.43 9.32
C ALA A 94 10.40 -15.45 8.50
N ILE A 95 9.84 -15.93 7.38
CA ILE A 95 10.52 -16.86 6.47
C ILE A 95 11.77 -16.22 5.85
N VAL A 96 11.65 -15.01 5.30
CA VAL A 96 12.77 -14.31 4.65
C VAL A 96 13.83 -13.92 5.68
N THR A 97 13.43 -13.45 6.86
CA THR A 97 14.33 -13.12 7.96
C THR A 97 15.09 -14.36 8.45
N LEU A 98 14.43 -15.51 8.60
CA LEU A 98 15.12 -16.78 8.92
C LEU A 98 16.14 -17.14 7.84
N ALA A 99 15.76 -17.07 6.56
CA ALA A 99 16.67 -17.35 5.45
C ALA A 99 17.86 -16.37 5.42
N LEU A 100 17.64 -15.09 5.73
CA LEU A 100 18.67 -14.08 5.89
C LEU A 100 19.65 -14.47 7.00
N PHE A 101 19.16 -14.82 8.19
CA PHE A 101 20.01 -15.18 9.32
C PHE A 101 20.81 -16.46 9.07
N VAL A 102 20.18 -17.50 8.52
CA VAL A 102 20.85 -18.76 8.20
C VAL A 102 21.93 -18.53 7.15
N THR A 103 21.58 -17.91 6.02
CA THR A 103 22.51 -17.69 4.90
C THR A 103 23.69 -16.81 5.32
N ASN A 104 23.44 -15.69 5.99
CA ASN A 104 24.51 -14.79 6.41
C ASN A 104 25.38 -15.40 7.52
N THR A 105 24.78 -16.09 8.50
CA THR A 105 25.56 -16.80 9.53
C THR A 105 26.51 -17.80 8.89
N LEU A 106 26.03 -18.61 7.94
CA LEU A 106 26.86 -19.58 7.23
C LEU A 106 27.94 -18.89 6.40
N LEU A 107 27.61 -17.81 5.70
CA LEU A 107 28.54 -17.06 4.86
C LEU A 107 29.70 -16.47 5.70
N PHE A 108 29.39 -15.75 6.79
CA PHE A 108 30.40 -15.18 7.68
C PHE A 108 31.16 -16.26 8.45
N PHE A 109 30.48 -17.31 8.91
CA PHE A 109 31.13 -18.44 9.59
C PHE A 109 32.08 -19.21 8.68
N PHE A 110 31.70 -19.48 7.43
CA PHE A 110 32.56 -20.17 6.47
C PHE A 110 33.73 -19.32 6.04
N ALA A 111 33.53 -18.02 5.83
CA ALA A 111 34.64 -17.08 5.63
C ALA A 111 35.63 -17.11 6.79
N PHE A 112 35.16 -17.24 8.04
CA PHE A 112 36.03 -17.37 9.22
C PHE A 112 36.69 -18.75 9.35
N LYS A 113 35.92 -19.84 9.20
CA LYS A 113 36.36 -21.23 9.40
C LYS A 113 37.33 -21.68 8.32
N TYR A 114 37.02 -21.39 7.07
CA TYR A 114 37.76 -21.82 5.88
C TYR A 114 38.70 -20.74 5.32
N ARG A 115 38.95 -19.68 6.09
CA ARG A 115 39.99 -18.70 5.74
C ARG A 115 41.32 -19.40 5.48
N ASN A 116 42.10 -18.84 4.55
CA ASN A 116 43.44 -19.33 4.26
C ASN A 116 44.31 -19.42 5.54
N LYS A 117 44.94 -20.59 5.73
CA LYS A 117 45.93 -20.85 6.77
C LYS A 117 47.06 -21.64 6.12
N ARG A 118 48.30 -21.30 6.45
CA ARG A 118 49.46 -22.03 5.93
C ARG A 118 49.34 -23.54 6.24
N GLY A 119 49.52 -24.36 5.20
CA GLY A 119 49.44 -25.82 5.30
C GLY A 119 48.02 -26.40 5.18
N ASN A 120 46.98 -25.57 5.05
CA ASN A 120 45.65 -26.05 4.69
C ASN A 120 45.49 -26.12 3.17
N GLU A 121 45.09 -27.28 2.67
CA GLU A 121 44.66 -27.44 1.29
C GLU A 121 43.14 -27.33 1.19
N ALA A 122 42.66 -26.65 0.14
CA ALA A 122 41.24 -26.53 -0.11
C ALA A 122 40.67 -27.89 -0.53
N THR A 123 39.60 -28.32 0.13
CA THR A 123 38.88 -29.53 -0.29
C THR A 123 38.15 -29.25 -1.60
N PHE A 124 38.46 -30.02 -2.64
CA PHE A 124 37.72 -29.98 -3.89
C PHE A 124 36.49 -30.90 -3.79
N TYR A 125 35.31 -30.29 -3.77
CA TYR A 125 34.04 -31.02 -3.69
C TYR A 125 33.01 -30.33 -4.59
N PRO A 126 32.93 -30.71 -5.88
CA PRO A 126 32.24 -29.92 -6.89
C PRO A 126 30.72 -30.10 -6.91
N VAL A 127 30.20 -31.22 -6.39
CA VAL A 127 28.79 -31.59 -6.53
C VAL A 127 28.30 -32.34 -5.29
N ASN A 128 27.08 -32.05 -4.87
CA ASN A 128 26.35 -32.84 -3.90
C ASN A 128 24.86 -32.86 -4.25
N HIS A 129 24.47 -33.85 -5.05
CA HIS A 129 23.09 -33.99 -5.49
C HIS A 129 22.08 -34.06 -4.35
N LYS A 130 22.45 -34.63 -3.19
CA LYS A 130 21.54 -34.66 -2.03
C LYS A 130 21.27 -33.25 -1.49
N LEU A 131 22.32 -32.43 -1.35
CA LEU A 131 22.19 -31.06 -0.89
C LEU A 131 21.45 -30.19 -1.93
N GLU A 132 21.75 -30.40 -3.21
CA GLU A 132 21.09 -29.73 -4.33
C GLU A 132 19.59 -29.99 -4.36
N ILE A 133 19.18 -31.24 -4.14
CA ILE A 133 17.76 -31.62 -4.03
C ILE A 133 17.12 -30.92 -2.83
N ILE A 134 17.78 -30.92 -1.66
CA ILE A 134 17.24 -30.30 -0.44
C ILE A 134 17.00 -28.80 -0.63
N TRP A 135 17.99 -28.05 -1.10
CA TRP A 135 17.85 -26.60 -1.27
C TRP A 135 16.98 -26.20 -2.47
N THR A 136 16.59 -27.14 -3.32
CA THR A 136 15.67 -26.88 -4.44
C THR A 136 14.24 -27.18 -4.02
N ILE A 137 14.01 -28.33 -3.39
CA ILE A 137 12.67 -28.77 -2.96
C ILE A 137 12.15 -27.91 -1.81
N ILE A 138 12.97 -27.60 -0.80
CA ILE A 138 12.50 -26.83 0.35
C ILE A 138 11.96 -25.44 -0.08
N PRO A 139 12.72 -24.60 -0.81
CA PRO A 139 12.19 -23.32 -1.28
C PRO A 139 10.98 -23.47 -2.21
N ALA A 140 10.96 -24.50 -3.07
CA ALA A 140 9.81 -24.75 -3.94
C ALA A 140 8.52 -25.02 -3.14
N ILE A 141 8.59 -25.84 -2.08
CA ILE A 141 7.46 -26.13 -1.19
C ILE A 141 7.03 -24.86 -0.45
N VAL A 142 7.98 -24.12 0.13
CA VAL A 142 7.70 -22.87 0.86
C VAL A 142 7.01 -21.87 -0.06
N MET A 143 7.54 -21.66 -1.26
CA MET A 143 6.95 -20.77 -2.27
C MET A 143 5.55 -21.23 -2.69
N ALA A 144 5.35 -22.54 -2.90
CA ALA A 144 4.03 -23.07 -3.23
C ALA A 144 3.00 -22.71 -2.14
N VAL A 145 3.33 -22.94 -0.85
CA VAL A 145 2.46 -22.60 0.28
C VAL A 145 2.15 -21.09 0.32
N LEU A 146 3.16 -20.24 0.15
CA LEU A 146 2.97 -18.78 0.12
C LEU A 146 2.09 -18.32 -1.05
N VAL A 147 2.29 -18.89 -2.24
CA VAL A 147 1.51 -18.55 -3.44
C VAL A 147 0.05 -18.98 -3.28
N PHE A 148 -0.21 -20.21 -2.82
CA PHE A 148 -1.58 -20.69 -2.64
C PHE A 148 -2.34 -19.91 -1.56
N THR A 149 -1.69 -19.60 -0.44
CA THR A 149 -2.28 -18.78 0.62
C THR A 149 -2.54 -17.35 0.14
N GLY A 150 -1.59 -16.74 -0.58
CA GLY A 150 -1.73 -15.39 -1.13
C GLY A 150 -2.81 -15.27 -2.18
N TRP A 151 -2.90 -16.25 -3.08
CA TRP A 151 -3.96 -16.30 -4.07
C TRP A 151 -5.35 -16.43 -3.43
N ARG A 152 -5.50 -17.21 -2.35
CA ARG A 152 -6.76 -17.32 -1.61
C ARG A 152 -7.18 -15.96 -1.03
N THR A 153 -6.28 -15.30 -0.30
CA THR A 153 -6.55 -13.97 0.28
C THR A 153 -6.87 -12.94 -0.79
N TRP A 154 -6.12 -12.94 -1.90
CA TRP A 154 -6.38 -12.05 -3.03
C TRP A 154 -7.78 -12.26 -3.62
N ARG A 155 -8.21 -13.53 -3.83
CA ARG A 155 -9.56 -13.82 -4.32
C ARG A 155 -10.65 -13.38 -3.36
N GLU A 156 -10.43 -13.46 -2.05
CA GLU A 156 -11.41 -12.98 -1.06
C GLU A 156 -11.66 -11.46 -1.15
N ILE A 157 -10.75 -10.70 -1.77
CA ILE A 157 -10.87 -9.23 -1.96
C ILE A 157 -11.41 -8.89 -3.37
N THR A 158 -11.04 -9.66 -4.39
CA THR A 158 -11.31 -9.34 -5.81
C THR A 158 -12.47 -10.12 -6.44
N SER A 159 -12.96 -11.16 -5.77
CA SER A 159 -14.17 -11.89 -6.18
C SER A 159 -15.43 -11.02 -6.05
N PRO A 160 -16.58 -11.45 -6.61
CA PRO A 160 -17.84 -10.72 -6.41
C PRO A 160 -18.12 -10.49 -4.93
N ALA A 161 -18.39 -9.23 -4.59
CA ALA A 161 -18.74 -8.85 -3.22
C ALA A 161 -20.07 -9.49 -2.79
N PRO A 162 -20.30 -9.70 -1.47
CA PRO A 162 -21.60 -10.10 -0.96
C PRO A 162 -22.72 -9.18 -1.44
N SER A 163 -23.91 -9.70 -1.72
CA SER A 163 -25.05 -8.90 -2.20
C SER A 163 -25.51 -7.82 -1.21
N VAL A 164 -25.21 -8.00 0.07
CA VAL A 164 -25.52 -7.05 1.16
C VAL A 164 -24.53 -5.88 1.25
N SER A 165 -23.54 -5.82 0.37
CA SER A 165 -22.48 -4.82 0.45
C SER A 165 -23.00 -3.41 0.22
N GLU A 166 -22.46 -2.44 0.95
CA GLU A 166 -22.60 -1.02 0.62
C GLU A 166 -21.81 -0.72 -0.66
N VAL A 167 -22.42 -0.01 -1.62
CA VAL A 167 -21.80 0.24 -2.93
C VAL A 167 -21.37 1.70 -3.04
N ILE A 168 -20.07 1.91 -3.18
CA ILE A 168 -19.46 3.23 -3.29
C ILE A 168 -18.60 3.27 -4.56
N GLU A 169 -18.73 4.31 -5.35
CA GLU A 169 -17.87 4.61 -6.49
C GLU A 169 -16.86 5.70 -6.13
N ILE A 170 -15.59 5.41 -6.43
CA ILE A 170 -14.46 6.30 -6.25
C ILE A 170 -13.86 6.60 -7.62
N THR A 171 -13.87 7.86 -8.02
CA THR A 171 -13.29 8.32 -9.29
C THR A 171 -12.11 9.24 -9.04
N GLY A 172 -10.90 8.81 -9.41
CA GLY A 172 -9.69 9.63 -9.34
C GLY A 172 -9.63 10.70 -10.43
N HIS A 173 -9.21 11.90 -10.06
CA HIS A 173 -8.92 13.00 -10.97
C HIS A 173 -7.72 13.82 -10.44
N GLN A 174 -7.08 14.63 -11.27
CA GLN A 174 -6.01 15.55 -10.88
C GLN A 174 -6.63 16.81 -10.25
N PHE A 175 -6.51 17.07 -8.94
CA PHE A 175 -5.95 16.23 -7.88
C PHE A 175 -7.00 16.06 -6.77
N GLY A 176 -7.69 14.92 -6.78
CA GLY A 176 -8.74 14.61 -5.82
C GLY A 176 -9.49 13.33 -6.15
N TRP A 177 -10.56 13.11 -5.38
CA TRP A 177 -11.46 11.96 -5.54
C TRP A 177 -12.90 12.44 -5.59
N TYR A 178 -13.65 12.02 -6.60
CA TYR A 178 -15.11 12.09 -6.54
C TYR A 178 -15.64 10.83 -5.89
N VAL A 179 -16.57 11.01 -4.97
CA VAL A 179 -17.23 9.93 -4.23
C VAL A 179 -18.71 9.95 -4.57
N ARG A 180 -19.23 8.81 -5.01
CA ARG A 180 -20.65 8.60 -5.32
C ARG A 180 -21.13 7.36 -4.58
N TYR A 181 -22.27 7.47 -3.92
CA TYR A 181 -22.93 6.36 -3.23
C TYR A 181 -24.15 5.92 -4.01
N ALA A 182 -24.44 4.62 -3.94
CA ALA A 182 -25.79 4.16 -4.22
C ALA A 182 -26.74 4.76 -3.18
N GLY A 183 -27.88 5.28 -3.63
CA GLY A 183 -28.86 5.88 -2.73
C GLY A 183 -29.51 4.90 -1.75
N ASN A 184 -30.59 5.35 -1.12
CA ASN A 184 -31.28 4.59 -0.07
C ASN A 184 -32.32 3.60 -0.63
N ASP A 185 -32.71 3.71 -1.90
CA ASP A 185 -33.88 3.01 -2.41
C ASP A 185 -33.55 1.62 -2.99
N ASP A 186 -32.42 1.48 -3.70
CA ASP A 186 -32.08 0.24 -4.40
C ASP A 186 -30.66 -0.30 -4.14
N ASN A 187 -29.80 0.49 -3.47
CA ASN A 187 -28.38 0.17 -3.23
C ASN A 187 -27.62 -0.23 -4.51
N ALA A 188 -28.03 0.32 -5.66
CA ALA A 188 -27.42 0.08 -6.96
C ALA A 188 -27.03 1.40 -7.63
N LEU A 189 -25.74 1.62 -7.82
CA LEU A 189 -25.26 2.76 -8.62
C LEU A 189 -25.78 2.67 -10.07
N GLY A 190 -26.31 3.78 -10.56
CA GLY A 190 -26.61 3.93 -11.98
C GLY A 190 -25.38 4.08 -12.85
N ASN A 191 -25.57 3.99 -14.17
CA ASN A 191 -24.51 4.13 -15.15
C ASN A 191 -23.81 5.51 -15.09
N SER A 192 -22.62 5.57 -15.68
CA SER A 192 -21.84 6.80 -15.87
C SER A 192 -21.29 6.86 -17.29
N ASN A 193 -21.27 8.02 -17.91
CA ASN A 193 -20.73 8.24 -19.25
C ASN A 193 -19.90 9.52 -19.29
N TYR A 194 -18.64 9.41 -19.70
CA TYR A 194 -17.70 10.54 -19.76
C TYR A 194 -18.20 11.69 -20.67
N LYS A 195 -19.07 11.41 -21.63
CA LYS A 195 -19.68 12.43 -22.51
C LYS A 195 -20.73 13.29 -21.81
N LEU A 196 -21.19 12.88 -20.63
CA LEU A 196 -22.16 13.59 -19.81
C LEU A 196 -21.49 14.44 -18.73
N ILE A 197 -20.15 14.49 -18.71
CA ILE A 197 -19.40 15.33 -17.78
C ILE A 197 -19.57 16.80 -18.19
N ASP A 198 -19.96 17.62 -17.23
CA ASP A 198 -20.09 19.07 -17.32
C ASP A 198 -19.75 19.72 -15.96
N ASP A 199 -19.95 21.03 -15.84
CA ASP A 199 -19.59 21.82 -14.65
C ASP A 199 -20.32 21.37 -13.36
N THR A 200 -21.46 20.69 -13.47
CA THR A 200 -22.25 20.21 -12.31
C THR A 200 -22.17 18.68 -12.17
N ASN A 201 -22.11 17.94 -13.28
CA ASN A 201 -22.06 16.49 -13.34
C ASN A 201 -20.63 15.98 -13.53
N SER A 202 -19.75 16.21 -12.56
CA SER A 202 -18.31 15.96 -12.69
C SER A 202 -17.93 14.50 -12.97
N ILE A 203 -18.81 13.55 -12.64
CA ILE A 203 -18.61 12.10 -12.85
C ILE A 203 -19.46 11.51 -13.99
N GLY A 204 -20.24 12.35 -14.68
CA GLY A 204 -21.03 11.93 -15.84
C GLY A 204 -22.16 10.95 -15.50
N ILE A 205 -22.89 11.17 -14.40
CA ILE A 205 -24.09 10.42 -14.00
C ILE A 205 -25.05 10.32 -15.19
N ASP A 206 -25.43 9.09 -15.56
CA ASP A 206 -26.34 8.83 -16.68
C ASP A 206 -27.78 8.69 -16.17
N LEU A 207 -28.57 9.73 -16.38
CA LEU A 207 -29.99 9.79 -15.98
C LEU A 207 -30.92 9.05 -16.95
N ALA A 208 -30.39 8.40 -18.00
CA ALA A 208 -31.14 7.38 -18.73
C ALA A 208 -31.23 6.06 -17.96
N ASP A 209 -30.38 5.87 -16.95
CA ASP A 209 -30.48 4.78 -15.99
C ASP A 209 -31.29 5.20 -14.77
N LYS A 210 -32.35 4.45 -14.47
CA LYS A 210 -33.24 4.72 -13.32
C LYS A 210 -32.53 4.59 -11.98
N ASN A 211 -31.45 3.79 -11.92
CA ASN A 211 -30.66 3.58 -10.72
C ASN A 211 -29.79 4.82 -10.39
N SER A 212 -29.69 5.79 -11.31
CA SER A 212 -28.97 7.05 -11.05
C SER A 212 -29.80 8.07 -10.24
N PHE A 213 -31.07 7.80 -9.96
CA PHE A 213 -32.00 8.81 -9.48
C PHE A 213 -31.86 9.12 -7.98
N ASP A 214 -31.44 8.13 -7.19
CA ASP A 214 -31.20 8.26 -5.75
C ASP A 214 -29.70 8.36 -5.41
N ASP A 215 -28.81 8.23 -6.39
CA ASP A 215 -27.38 8.41 -6.22
C ASP A 215 -27.04 9.82 -5.70
N PHE A 216 -26.11 9.88 -4.75
CA PHE A 216 -25.63 11.12 -4.16
C PHE A 216 -24.10 11.14 -4.10
N THR A 217 -23.54 12.35 -4.00
CA THR A 217 -22.11 12.56 -3.85
C THR A 217 -21.79 13.08 -2.45
N ALA A 218 -20.55 12.86 -2.00
CA ALA A 218 -20.07 13.35 -0.71
C ALA A 218 -18.65 13.89 -0.84
N THR A 219 -18.29 14.82 0.05
CA THR A 219 -16.93 15.41 0.15
C THR A 219 -15.99 14.59 1.03
N GLU A 220 -16.53 13.61 1.73
CA GLU A 220 -15.81 12.66 2.59
C GLU A 220 -16.41 11.26 2.43
N ILE A 221 -15.67 10.25 2.87
CA ILE A 221 -16.10 8.86 2.74
C ILE A 221 -16.61 8.35 4.09
N HIS A 222 -17.84 7.87 4.15
CA HIS A 222 -18.40 7.19 5.30
C HIS A 222 -18.52 5.69 5.00
N LEU A 223 -18.03 4.87 5.92
CA LEU A 223 -18.02 3.42 5.82
C LEU A 223 -18.80 2.82 7.00
N PRO A 224 -19.78 1.92 6.76
CA PRO A 224 -20.50 1.25 7.84
C PRO A 224 -19.64 0.14 8.46
N LYS A 225 -19.29 0.27 9.75
CA LYS A 225 -18.58 -0.77 10.50
C LYS A 225 -19.34 -2.10 10.45
N GLY A 226 -18.62 -3.19 10.18
CA GLY A 226 -19.16 -4.55 10.17
C GLY A 226 -20.00 -4.92 8.93
N LYS A 227 -20.26 -3.99 8.02
CA LYS A 227 -20.95 -4.26 6.75
C LYS A 227 -19.93 -4.31 5.60
N PRO A 228 -19.98 -5.33 4.72
CA PRO A 228 -19.11 -5.35 3.54
C PRO A 228 -19.30 -4.09 2.69
N VAL A 229 -18.20 -3.55 2.16
CA VAL A 229 -18.19 -2.37 1.28
C VAL A 229 -17.57 -2.77 -0.04
N LEU A 230 -18.29 -2.58 -1.13
CA LEU A 230 -17.81 -2.72 -2.51
C LEU A 230 -17.39 -1.35 -3.03
N LEU A 231 -16.09 -1.18 -3.28
CA LEU A 231 -15.58 -0.01 -3.99
C LEU A 231 -15.50 -0.30 -5.48
N LYS A 232 -16.27 0.45 -6.27
CA LYS A 232 -16.12 0.53 -7.73
C LYS A 232 -15.19 1.68 -8.04
N ILE A 233 -14.11 1.41 -8.76
CA ILE A 233 -13.00 2.35 -8.90
C ILE A 233 -12.81 2.71 -10.37
N LYS A 234 -12.72 4.01 -10.63
CA LYS A 234 -12.52 4.60 -11.95
C LYS A 234 -11.50 5.74 -11.88
N ALA A 235 -11.01 6.17 -13.02
CA ALA A 235 -10.27 7.41 -13.17
C ALA A 235 -10.83 8.21 -14.34
N GLN A 236 -10.88 9.53 -14.17
CA GLN A 236 -11.34 10.46 -15.20
C GLN A 236 -10.23 10.82 -16.20
N ASP A 237 -8.98 10.90 -15.74
CA ASP A 237 -7.87 11.46 -16.51
C ASP A 237 -6.67 10.50 -16.66
N VAL A 238 -5.83 10.39 -15.64
CA VAL A 238 -4.59 9.59 -15.62
C VAL A 238 -4.73 8.42 -14.66
N LEU A 239 -3.68 7.59 -14.55
CA LEU A 239 -3.61 6.58 -13.52
C LEU A 239 -3.59 7.22 -12.13
N HIS A 240 -4.45 6.72 -11.25
CA HIS A 240 -4.37 6.93 -9.81
C HIS A 240 -4.38 5.57 -9.12
N SER A 241 -4.29 5.52 -7.79
CA SER A 241 -4.45 4.26 -7.08
C SER A 241 -5.10 4.50 -5.74
N VAL A 242 -6.27 3.89 -5.54
CA VAL A 242 -7.05 3.97 -4.32
C VAL A 242 -6.34 3.14 -3.27
N TYR A 243 -5.89 3.77 -2.19
CA TYR A 243 -5.27 3.09 -1.06
C TYR A 243 -5.92 3.52 0.26
N LEU A 244 -6.44 2.55 0.99
CA LEU A 244 -6.91 2.69 2.37
C LEU A 244 -5.91 1.96 3.29
N PRO A 245 -4.94 2.70 3.88
CA PRO A 245 -3.84 2.07 4.60
C PRO A 245 -4.31 1.20 5.76
N TYR A 246 -5.23 1.71 6.58
CA TYR A 246 -5.71 1.02 7.79
C TYR A 246 -6.56 -0.20 7.47
N GLN A 247 -7.14 -0.28 6.28
CA GLN A 247 -7.90 -1.43 5.81
C GLN A 247 -7.05 -2.38 4.95
N ARG A 248 -5.78 -2.03 4.66
CA ARG A 248 -4.81 -2.81 3.86
C ARG A 248 -5.32 -3.21 2.48
N VAL A 249 -6.10 -2.33 1.85
CA VAL A 249 -6.66 -2.55 0.51
C VAL A 249 -6.18 -1.46 -0.44
N LYS A 250 -5.76 -1.90 -1.63
CA LYS A 250 -5.22 -1.06 -2.69
C LYS A 250 -5.69 -1.58 -4.04
N MET A 251 -6.10 -0.68 -4.93
CA MET A 251 -6.35 -1.02 -6.34
C MET A 251 -6.18 0.22 -7.21
N ASP A 252 -5.61 0.02 -8.39
CA ASP A 252 -5.36 1.11 -9.31
C ASP A 252 -6.67 1.59 -9.94
N ALA A 253 -6.79 2.91 -10.05
CA ALA A 253 -7.85 3.60 -10.76
C ALA A 253 -7.36 3.89 -12.18
N VAL A 254 -7.91 3.16 -13.14
CA VAL A 254 -7.39 3.13 -14.52
C VAL A 254 -8.39 3.77 -15.48
N PRO A 255 -8.00 4.80 -16.25
CA PRO A 255 -8.86 5.39 -17.25
C PRO A 255 -9.32 4.33 -18.28
N GLY A 256 -10.63 4.20 -18.45
CA GLY A 256 -11.24 3.24 -19.38
C GLY A 256 -11.25 1.77 -18.92
N MET A 257 -10.67 1.44 -17.77
CA MET A 257 -10.68 0.09 -17.21
C MET A 257 -11.16 0.13 -15.74
N PRO A 258 -12.49 0.08 -15.51
CA PRO A 258 -13.02 0.06 -14.15
C PRO A 258 -12.49 -1.13 -13.36
N THR A 259 -11.99 -0.86 -12.17
CA THR A 259 -11.52 -1.88 -11.22
C THR A 259 -12.44 -1.91 -10.01
N LYS A 260 -12.27 -2.90 -9.15
CA LYS A 260 -13.05 -3.03 -7.92
C LYS A 260 -12.35 -3.89 -6.89
N PHE A 261 -12.68 -3.67 -5.64
CA PHE A 261 -12.45 -4.62 -4.56
C PHE A 261 -13.52 -4.43 -3.49
N TRP A 262 -13.59 -5.38 -2.58
CA TRP A 262 -14.44 -5.23 -1.40
C TRP A 262 -13.70 -5.62 -0.13
N PHE A 263 -14.15 -5.07 0.99
CA PHE A 263 -13.65 -5.36 2.32
C PHE A 263 -14.72 -5.08 3.37
N THR A 264 -14.54 -5.60 4.58
CA THR A 264 -15.41 -5.31 5.72
C THR A 264 -14.62 -4.49 6.75
N PRO A 265 -14.95 -3.21 7.00
CA PRO A 265 -14.31 -2.43 8.06
C PRO A 265 -14.74 -2.96 9.44
N THR A 266 -13.81 -3.03 10.40
CA THR A 266 -14.05 -3.67 11.71
C THR A 266 -13.86 -2.74 12.90
N MET A 267 -13.33 -1.55 12.69
CA MET A 267 -13.04 -0.58 13.76
C MET A 267 -13.54 0.79 13.34
N SER A 268 -14.37 1.42 14.18
CA SER A 268 -14.85 2.78 13.92
C SER A 268 -13.74 3.81 14.07
N THR A 269 -13.94 5.01 13.53
CA THR A 269 -12.99 6.12 13.68
C THR A 269 -12.73 6.42 15.15
N ASP A 270 -13.78 6.42 15.98
CA ASP A 270 -13.66 6.71 17.41
C ASP A 270 -12.92 5.60 18.17
N GLU A 271 -13.13 4.34 17.82
CA GLU A 271 -12.34 3.23 18.37
C GLU A 271 -10.85 3.37 18.00
N MET A 272 -10.54 3.76 16.76
CA MET A 272 -9.15 3.96 16.33
C MET A 272 -8.51 5.18 17.02
N ARG A 273 -9.24 6.29 17.17
CA ARG A 273 -8.80 7.47 17.94
C ARG A 273 -8.45 7.08 19.38
N ALA A 274 -9.32 6.32 20.04
CA ALA A 274 -9.08 5.83 21.40
C ALA A 274 -7.86 4.89 21.45
N LYS A 275 -7.73 3.98 20.48
CA LYS A 275 -6.60 3.04 20.40
C LYS A 275 -5.26 3.74 20.21
N LEU A 276 -5.23 4.80 19.39
CA LEU A 276 -4.04 5.58 19.08
C LEU A 276 -3.78 6.70 20.11
N ASN A 277 -4.69 6.91 21.07
CA ASN A 277 -4.67 8.07 21.95
C ASN A 277 -4.51 9.39 21.16
N ASN A 278 -5.25 9.50 20.04
CA ASN A 278 -5.19 10.63 19.13
C ASN A 278 -6.62 11.02 18.72
N PRO A 279 -7.24 12.03 19.36
CA PRO A 279 -8.61 12.45 19.07
C PRO A 279 -8.76 13.09 17.68
N ASP A 280 -7.70 13.63 17.11
CA ASP A 280 -7.71 14.28 15.79
C ASP A 280 -7.50 13.29 14.63
N PHE A 281 -7.35 12.00 14.95
CA PHE A 281 -7.18 10.96 13.95
C PHE A 281 -8.44 10.82 13.09
N ASN A 282 -8.24 10.79 11.77
CA ASN A 282 -9.22 10.32 10.80
C ASN A 282 -8.54 9.33 9.85
N PHE A 283 -9.30 8.33 9.38
CA PHE A 283 -8.82 7.52 8.27
C PHE A 283 -8.68 8.39 7.01
N LYS A 284 -7.83 7.95 6.09
CA LYS A 284 -7.60 8.64 4.82
C LYS A 284 -7.54 7.63 3.69
N LEU A 285 -8.15 7.99 2.56
CA LEU A 285 -7.88 7.37 1.27
C LEU A 285 -6.80 8.22 0.60
N ASN A 286 -5.68 7.58 0.28
CA ASN A 286 -4.52 8.21 -0.35
C ASN A 286 -4.35 7.74 -1.79
N CYS A 287 -3.70 8.55 -2.61
CA CYS A 287 -3.22 8.12 -3.93
C CYS A 287 -1.86 7.44 -3.80
N THR A 288 -1.70 6.25 -4.41
CA THR A 288 -0.43 5.51 -4.44
C THR A 288 0.09 5.21 -5.84
N GLU A 289 -0.32 6.00 -6.82
CA GLU A 289 0.22 5.97 -8.19
C GLU A 289 0.54 7.41 -8.61
N ILE A 290 1.73 7.64 -9.15
CA ILE A 290 2.18 9.01 -9.46
C ILE A 290 1.29 9.58 -10.57
N CYS A 291 0.44 10.52 -10.18
CA CYS A 291 -0.55 11.14 -11.06
C CYS A 291 -0.26 12.60 -11.39
N GLY A 292 0.92 13.13 -11.04
CA GLY A 292 1.35 14.51 -11.37
C GLY A 292 1.75 15.34 -10.16
N ARG A 293 1.84 16.67 -10.32
CA ARG A 293 2.42 17.59 -9.33
C ARG A 293 1.70 17.61 -7.98
N GLY A 294 0.39 17.45 -7.96
CA GLY A 294 -0.42 17.42 -6.73
C GLY A 294 -0.61 16.02 -6.15
N HIS A 295 0.13 15.01 -6.61
CA HIS A 295 -0.03 13.61 -6.18
C HIS A 295 -0.06 13.42 -4.65
N PHE A 296 0.77 14.16 -3.91
CA PHE A 296 0.86 14.07 -2.45
C PHE A 296 -0.34 14.70 -1.73
N GLY A 297 -1.08 15.61 -2.37
CA GLY A 297 -2.08 16.48 -1.74
C GLY A 297 -3.52 16.07 -1.98
N MET A 298 -3.78 14.91 -2.58
CA MET A 298 -5.12 14.49 -3.01
C MET A 298 -5.79 13.48 -2.07
N ALA A 299 -5.41 13.45 -0.80
CA ALA A 299 -6.06 12.57 0.16
C ALA A 299 -7.49 13.04 0.45
N ILE A 300 -8.41 12.10 0.66
CA ILE A 300 -9.79 12.38 1.13
C ILE A 300 -10.00 11.72 2.49
N THR A 301 -10.72 12.42 3.37
CA THR A 301 -11.03 11.94 4.72
C THR A 301 -12.02 10.78 4.66
N VAL A 302 -11.80 9.80 5.53
CA VAL A 302 -12.65 8.63 5.67
C VAL A 302 -13.07 8.49 7.13
N PHE A 303 -14.36 8.31 7.34
CA PHE A 303 -14.99 7.94 8.61
C PHE A 303 -15.50 6.51 8.53
N VAL A 304 -15.20 5.70 9.54
CA VAL A 304 -15.87 4.43 9.76
C VAL A 304 -16.83 4.65 10.90
N ASP A 305 -18.13 4.62 10.59
CA ASP A 305 -19.18 4.93 11.54
C ASP A 305 -19.75 3.66 12.17
N GLU A 306 -20.30 3.80 13.37
CA GLU A 306 -21.16 2.75 13.91
C GLU A 306 -22.42 2.61 13.02
N PRO A 307 -23.00 1.40 12.89
CA PRO A 307 -24.05 1.14 11.91
C PRO A 307 -25.25 2.09 12.00
N ALA A 308 -25.66 2.49 13.21
CA ALA A 308 -26.79 3.40 13.40
C ALA A 308 -26.48 4.83 12.93
N ASP A 309 -25.26 5.30 13.14
CA ASP A 309 -24.83 6.64 12.75
C ASP A 309 -24.64 6.72 11.24
N TYR A 310 -24.10 5.66 10.63
CA TYR A 310 -24.03 5.54 9.16
C TYR A 310 -25.41 5.64 8.51
N GLU A 311 -26.38 4.86 8.99
CA GLU A 311 -27.73 4.85 8.42
C GLU A 311 -28.45 6.19 8.62
N LYS A 312 -28.16 6.89 9.73
CA LYS A 312 -28.66 8.25 9.95
C LYS A 312 -28.04 9.22 8.94
N TRP A 313 -26.71 9.24 8.84
CA TRP A 313 -25.96 10.08 7.91
C TRP A 313 -26.42 9.87 6.46
N LYS A 314 -26.58 8.61 6.04
CA LYS A 314 -26.98 8.25 4.67
C LYS A 314 -28.40 8.74 4.33
N LYS A 315 -29.32 8.75 5.30
CA LYS A 315 -30.69 9.26 5.13
C LYS A 315 -30.76 10.78 5.00
N GLU A 316 -29.79 11.50 5.55
CA GLU A 316 -29.71 12.96 5.46
C GLU A 316 -29.16 13.42 4.11
N GLN A 317 -28.53 12.52 3.34
CA GLN A 317 -27.97 12.83 2.02
C GLN A 317 -29.06 13.08 0.99
N LYS A 318 -28.82 14.06 0.12
CA LYS A 318 -29.74 14.43 -0.95
C LYS A 318 -29.23 13.86 -2.28
N PRO A 319 -30.07 13.14 -3.04
CA PRO A 319 -29.72 12.68 -4.38
C PRO A 319 -29.28 13.82 -5.30
N PHE A 320 -28.46 13.49 -6.29
CA PHE A 320 -27.98 14.43 -7.31
C PHE A 320 -29.13 15.18 -8.00
N LEU A 321 -30.21 14.46 -8.34
CA LEU A 321 -31.40 15.05 -8.94
C LEU A 321 -32.12 16.05 -8.02
N THR A 322 -32.14 15.78 -6.71
CA THR A 322 -32.76 16.67 -5.71
C THR A 322 -32.02 18.00 -5.63
N LEU A 323 -30.69 17.95 -5.71
CA LEU A 323 -29.83 19.14 -5.67
C LEU A 323 -29.82 19.89 -7.01
N ASN A 324 -30.05 19.19 -8.12
CA ASN A 324 -29.94 19.73 -9.48
C ASN A 324 -31.22 19.50 -10.29
N PRO A 325 -32.34 20.16 -9.95
CA PRO A 325 -33.65 19.83 -10.52
C PRO A 325 -33.76 20.08 -12.04
N THR A 326 -32.93 20.96 -12.60
CA THR A 326 -32.85 21.22 -14.05
C THR A 326 -32.41 19.98 -14.84
N TYR A 327 -31.73 19.02 -14.21
CA TYR A 327 -31.34 17.77 -14.85
C TYR A 327 -32.50 16.83 -15.14
N LEU A 328 -33.72 17.11 -14.65
CA LEU A 328 -34.93 16.39 -15.06
C LEU A 328 -35.16 16.45 -16.58
N ASP A 329 -34.67 17.48 -17.27
CA ASP A 329 -34.75 17.59 -18.73
C ASP A 329 -33.85 16.59 -19.47
N LYS A 330 -32.80 16.08 -18.80
CA LYS A 330 -31.92 15.04 -19.31
C LYS A 330 -32.47 13.63 -19.08
N VAL A 331 -33.53 13.48 -18.30
CA VAL A 331 -34.20 12.20 -18.05
C VAL A 331 -35.10 11.85 -19.25
N PRO A 332 -35.01 10.62 -19.80
CA PRO A 332 -35.92 10.14 -20.84
C PRO A 332 -37.39 10.27 -20.46
N ALA A 333 -38.26 10.61 -21.42
CA ALA A 333 -39.68 10.89 -21.18
C ALA A 333 -40.42 9.75 -20.44
N ASN A 334 -40.09 8.50 -20.74
CA ASN A 334 -40.66 7.31 -20.10
C ASN A 334 -40.21 7.11 -18.63
N LEU A 335 -39.16 7.81 -18.19
CA LEU A 335 -38.63 7.73 -16.83
C LEU A 335 -38.88 9.00 -16.00
N LYS A 336 -39.27 10.12 -16.63
CA LYS A 336 -39.51 11.41 -15.93
C LYS A 336 -40.46 11.29 -14.74
N ALA A 337 -41.53 10.51 -14.86
CA ALA A 337 -42.47 10.30 -13.74
C ALA A 337 -41.82 9.63 -12.53
N LYS A 338 -40.84 8.73 -12.75
CA LYS A 338 -40.09 8.08 -11.67
C LYS A 338 -39.04 9.03 -11.09
N ALA A 339 -38.33 9.75 -11.95
CA ALA A 339 -37.35 10.75 -11.52
C ALA A 339 -37.98 11.90 -10.71
N ALA A 340 -39.23 12.28 -11.03
CA ALA A 340 -39.95 13.33 -10.32
C ALA A 340 -40.14 13.06 -8.81
N LYS A 341 -40.06 11.79 -8.36
CA LYS A 341 -40.05 11.44 -6.92
C LYS A 341 -38.91 12.12 -6.16
N TYR A 342 -37.78 12.36 -6.84
CA TYR A 342 -36.55 12.90 -6.25
C TYR A 342 -36.42 14.42 -6.46
N ILE A 343 -37.39 15.05 -7.13
CA ILE A 343 -37.41 16.50 -7.32
C ILE A 343 -38.31 17.10 -6.24
N PRO A 344 -37.80 18.03 -5.40
CA PRO A 344 -38.61 18.65 -4.38
C PRO A 344 -39.66 19.58 -5.01
N ALA A 345 -40.83 19.66 -4.37
CA ALA A 345 -41.96 20.48 -4.86
C ALA A 345 -41.68 22.00 -4.81
N GLU A 346 -40.71 22.42 -4.00
CA GLU A 346 -40.17 23.78 -3.94
C GLU A 346 -38.64 23.71 -4.07
N PRO A 347 -37.99 24.69 -4.75
CA PRO A 347 -36.54 24.67 -4.95
C PRO A 347 -35.79 24.69 -3.61
N VAL A 348 -34.86 23.76 -3.42
CA VAL A 348 -33.97 23.73 -2.26
C VAL A 348 -33.10 24.97 -2.31
N ALA A 349 -33.17 25.83 -1.30
CA ALA A 349 -32.23 26.92 -1.14
C ALA A 349 -30.81 26.32 -1.03
N VAL A 350 -29.93 26.70 -1.96
CA VAL A 350 -28.52 26.36 -1.89
C VAL A 350 -27.93 27.23 -0.77
N ASP A 351 -27.59 26.61 0.36
CA ASP A 351 -26.92 27.32 1.46
C ASP A 351 -25.49 27.65 1.01
N SER A 352 -25.22 28.91 0.73
CA SER A 352 -23.98 29.40 0.13
C SER A 352 -22.82 29.54 1.12
N THR A 353 -22.93 28.93 2.30
CA THR A 353 -21.95 29.05 3.39
C THR A 353 -20.86 27.98 3.38
N ALA A 354 -20.89 27.01 2.46
CA ALA A 354 -19.89 25.92 2.39
C ALA A 354 -18.71 26.16 1.42
N THR A 355 -18.54 27.36 0.85
CA THR A 355 -17.33 27.73 0.09
C THR A 355 -16.39 28.61 0.91
N GLU A 356 -15.92 28.12 2.05
CA GLU A 356 -14.57 28.51 2.50
C GLU A 356 -13.59 27.49 1.93
N ALA A 357 -12.87 27.92 0.90
CA ALA A 357 -11.69 27.24 0.43
C ALA A 357 -10.74 27.07 1.64
N VAL A 358 -10.58 25.83 2.10
CA VAL A 358 -9.49 25.47 2.99
C VAL A 358 -8.21 25.67 2.18
N SER A 359 -7.61 26.86 2.34
CA SER A 359 -6.24 27.13 1.95
C SER A 359 -5.35 26.17 2.71
N VAL A 360 -4.82 25.17 2.00
CA VAL A 360 -3.77 24.30 2.50
C VAL A 360 -2.48 25.13 2.52
N ASN A 361 -2.02 25.48 3.72
CA ASN A 361 -0.59 25.73 3.98
C ASN A 361 0.10 24.39 4.26
#